data_AF-A0A437D764-F1
#
_entry.id   AF-A0A437D764-F1
#
_cell.length_a   1.000
_cell.length_b   1.000
_cell.length_c   1.000
_cell.angle_alpha   90.00
_cell.angle_beta   90.00
_cell.angle_gamma   90.00
#
_symmetry.space_group_name_H-M   'P 1'
#
loop_
_entity.id
_entity.type
_entity.pdbx_description
1 polymer ?
#
loop_
_entity_poly.entity_id
_entity_poly.type
_entity_poly.pdbx_seq_one_letter_code
_entity_poly.pdbx_strand_id
1 'polypeptide(L)'
;MNSSNFTHKSYDVIENKWLPALYTITFIIGFVGNVWGLKLLLQKWQKLGNINVFVLNLGLANILYLLTLPFLMVYYFIGRKWIFGNFFCKVTRFSFNLNLYSSIGFLTCISVYRYLAIVHTMRMQGRLTGTRSAAISVLVWVLVTVQSTPDIFFPKTIDGQPKCFHSTSFEMTEKYLKYSLVWTITGFCIPLLITLGCYGHVTLVLCRRNTIEKTLRQKSVGGS
;
A
#
# COMPACT_ATOMS: atom_id res chain seq x y z
N MET A 1 -25.71 33.50 -9.45
CA MET A 1 -24.45 32.80 -9.09
C MET A 1 -24.55 31.36 -9.58
N ASN A 2 -23.85 31.01 -10.66
CA ASN A 2 -24.03 29.72 -11.34
C ASN A 2 -23.32 28.57 -10.61
N SER A 3 -23.99 27.41 -10.53
CA SER A 3 -23.49 26.18 -9.93
C SER A 3 -22.15 25.72 -10.50
N SER A 4 -21.83 26.07 -11.76
CA SER A 4 -20.55 25.82 -12.42
C SER A 4 -19.37 26.62 -11.85
N ASN A 5 -19.60 27.85 -11.40
CA ASN A 5 -18.57 28.67 -10.75
C ASN A 5 -18.32 28.21 -9.31
N PHE A 6 -19.36 27.70 -8.64
CA PHE A 6 -19.24 27.15 -7.29
C PHE A 6 -18.47 25.82 -7.29
N THR A 7 -18.78 24.91 -8.23
CA THR A 7 -18.03 23.66 -8.39
C THR A 7 -16.58 23.93 -8.74
N HIS A 8 -16.28 24.77 -9.73
CA HIS A 8 -14.89 25.09 -10.12
C HIS A 8 -14.06 25.67 -8.96
N LYS A 9 -14.65 26.59 -8.18
CA LYS A 9 -13.98 27.18 -7.00
C LYS A 9 -13.75 26.16 -5.88
N SER A 10 -14.67 25.22 -5.70
CA SER A 10 -14.54 24.15 -4.70
C SER A 10 -13.45 23.13 -5.10
N TYR A 11 -13.40 22.72 -6.37
CA TYR A 11 -12.35 21.85 -6.90
C TYR A 11 -10.96 22.48 -6.79
N ASP A 12 -10.81 23.78 -7.11
CA ASP A 12 -9.52 24.47 -7.00
C ASP A 12 -9.06 24.63 -5.54
N VAL A 13 -9.96 24.80 -4.57
CA VAL A 13 -9.58 24.88 -3.14
C VAL A 13 -9.10 23.52 -2.63
N ILE A 14 -9.81 22.44 -2.99
CA ILE A 14 -9.41 21.06 -2.65
C ILE A 14 -8.04 20.76 -3.25
N GLU A 15 -7.88 21.00 -4.56
CA GLU A 15 -6.67 20.63 -5.28
C GLU A 15 -5.44 21.48 -4.96
N ASN A 16 -5.59 22.78 -4.71
CA ASN A 16 -4.45 23.67 -4.53
C ASN A 16 -4.06 23.89 -3.05
N LYS A 17 -4.94 23.61 -2.08
CA LYS A 17 -4.63 23.75 -0.65
C LYS A 17 -4.61 22.43 0.11
N TRP A 18 -5.59 21.56 -0.10
CA TRP A 18 -5.71 20.34 0.70
C TRP A 18 -4.76 19.25 0.23
N LEU A 19 -4.65 19.01 -1.08
CA LEU A 19 -3.76 17.97 -1.61
C LEU A 19 -2.27 18.21 -1.26
N PRO A 20 -1.68 19.41 -1.44
CA PRO A 20 -0.30 19.68 -1.02
C PRO A 20 -0.08 19.47 0.48
N ALA A 21 -1.00 19.95 1.32
CA ALA A 21 -0.91 19.80 2.76
C ALA A 21 -0.97 18.31 3.16
N LEU A 22 -1.90 17.54 2.59
CA LEU A 22 -2.01 16.10 2.83
C LEU A 22 -0.76 15.34 2.37
N TYR A 23 -0.21 15.65 1.19
CA TYR A 23 1.02 15.02 0.72
C TYR A 23 2.22 15.38 1.59
N THR A 24 2.31 16.63 2.07
CA THR A 24 3.39 17.07 2.97
C THR A 24 3.32 16.34 4.31
N ILE A 25 2.13 16.28 4.92
CA ILE A 25 1.90 15.56 6.18
C ILE A 25 2.20 14.07 6.01
N THR A 26 1.69 13.46 4.93
CA THR A 26 1.92 12.05 4.61
C THR A 26 3.41 11.77 4.39
N PHE A 27 4.13 12.68 3.75
CA PHE A 27 5.56 12.57 3.56
C PHE A 27 6.30 12.58 4.91
N ILE A 28 6.04 13.57 5.77
CA ILE A 28 6.74 13.69 7.06
C ILE A 28 6.44 12.48 7.95
N ILE A 29 5.15 12.20 8.20
CA ILE A 29 4.73 11.12 9.09
C ILE A 29 5.13 9.77 8.50
N GLY A 30 4.87 9.57 7.21
CA GLY A 30 5.18 8.33 6.52
C GLY A 30 6.68 8.06 6.48
N PHE A 31 7.50 9.05 6.18
CA PHE A 31 8.96 8.87 6.08
C PHE A 31 9.57 8.57 7.44
N VAL A 32 9.26 9.38 8.45
CA VAL A 32 9.74 9.15 9.82
C VAL A 32 9.26 7.80 10.34
N GLY A 33 7.97 7.49 10.18
CA GLY A 33 7.38 6.24 10.65
C GLY A 33 7.97 4.99 9.97
N ASN A 34 8.12 5.01 8.64
CA ASN A 34 8.66 3.87 7.90
C ASN A 34 10.16 3.67 8.17
N VAL A 35 10.96 4.74 8.22
CA VAL A 35 12.39 4.66 8.53
C VAL A 35 12.60 4.15 9.96
N TRP A 36 11.85 4.70 10.93
CA TRP A 36 11.94 4.27 12.32
C TRP A 36 11.49 2.82 12.49
N GLY A 37 10.37 2.44 11.87
CA GLY A 37 9.87 1.07 11.87
C GLY A 37 10.87 0.07 11.27
N LEU A 38 11.50 0.43 10.15
CA LEU A 38 12.54 -0.40 9.51
C LEU A 38 13.78 -0.53 10.41
N LYS A 39 14.20 0.56 11.06
CA LYS A 39 15.31 0.53 12.02
C LYS A 39 15.01 -0.41 13.19
N LEU A 40 13.82 -0.32 13.79
CA LEU A 40 13.39 -1.23 14.86
C LEU A 40 13.30 -2.68 14.40
N LEU A 41 12.85 -2.90 13.16
CA LEU A 41 12.79 -4.24 12.55
C LEU A 41 14.19 -4.86 12.43
N LEU A 42 15.16 -4.09 11.94
CA LEU A 42 16.55 -4.52 11.81
C LEU A 42 17.17 -4.81 13.19
N GLN A 43 16.89 -3.97 14.19
CA GLN A 43 17.35 -4.20 15.57
C GLN A 43 16.75 -5.47 16.18
N LYS A 44 15.50 -5.81 15.85
CA LYS A 44 14.79 -6.98 16.37
C LYS A 44 14.76 -8.16 15.39
N TRP A 45 15.68 -8.18 14.41
CA TRP A 45 15.62 -9.12 13.30
C TRP A 45 15.63 -10.59 13.77
N GLN A 46 16.48 -10.92 14.74
CA GLN A 46 16.59 -12.28 15.30
C GLN A 46 15.33 -12.73 16.05
N LYS A 47 14.53 -11.80 16.59
CA LYS A 47 13.37 -12.12 17.45
C LYS A 47 12.09 -12.42 16.66
N LEU A 48 11.95 -11.85 15.47
CA LEU A 48 10.72 -11.91 14.67
C LEU A 48 10.79 -12.98 13.56
N GLY A 49 11.98 -13.45 13.18
CA GLY A 49 12.14 -14.57 12.23
C GLY A 49 11.73 -14.25 10.80
N ASN A 50 11.13 -15.23 10.10
CA ASN A 50 10.91 -15.18 8.64
C ASN A 50 9.83 -14.18 8.18
N ILE A 51 9.04 -13.60 9.09
CA ILE A 51 8.08 -12.53 8.78
C ILE A 51 8.77 -11.20 8.46
N ASN A 52 10.01 -11.00 8.92
CA ASN A 52 10.75 -9.76 8.73
C ASN A 52 11.01 -9.43 7.27
N VAL A 53 11.15 -10.46 6.43
CA VAL A 53 11.34 -10.28 4.99
C VAL A 53 10.14 -9.54 4.38
N PHE A 54 8.91 -9.92 4.75
CA PHE A 54 7.71 -9.25 4.23
C PHE A 54 7.55 -7.83 4.79
N VAL A 55 7.84 -7.63 6.08
CA VAL A 55 7.78 -6.30 6.70
C VAL A 55 8.84 -5.36 6.13
N LEU A 56 10.04 -5.87 5.83
CA LEU A 56 11.10 -5.12 5.18
C LEU A 56 10.68 -4.69 3.76
N ASN A 57 10.15 -5.62 2.96
CA ASN A 57 9.68 -5.29 1.61
C ASN A 57 8.51 -4.29 1.60
N LEU A 58 7.59 -4.40 2.57
CA LEU A 58 6.53 -3.42 2.78
C LEU A 58 7.11 -2.02 3.08
N GLY A 59 8.08 -1.94 4.00
CA GLY A 59 8.76 -0.69 4.33
C GLY A 59 9.52 -0.09 3.15
N LEU A 60 10.20 -0.91 2.35
CA LEU A 60 10.89 -0.49 1.14
C LEU A 60 9.93 0.08 0.10
N ALA A 61 8.78 -0.57 -0.14
CA ALA A 61 7.75 -0.07 -1.05
C ALA A 61 7.22 1.31 -0.61
N ASN A 62 6.95 1.47 0.69
CA ASN A 62 6.50 2.74 1.25
C ASN A 62 7.55 3.84 1.06
N ILE A 63 8.82 3.57 1.37
CA ILE A 63 9.90 4.56 1.21
C ILE A 63 10.05 4.95 -0.26
N LEU A 64 10.03 3.99 -1.19
CA LEU A 64 10.08 4.28 -2.62
C LEU A 64 8.98 5.25 -3.06
N TYR A 65 7.73 5.03 -2.63
CA TYR A 65 6.64 5.95 -2.92
C TYR A 65 6.82 7.32 -2.24
N LEU A 66 7.21 7.35 -0.97
CA LEU A 66 7.43 8.59 -0.24
C LEU A 66 8.52 9.45 -0.90
N LEU A 67 9.56 8.85 -1.49
CA LEU A 67 10.57 9.57 -2.27
C LEU A 67 10.01 10.20 -3.56
N THR A 68 8.89 9.70 -4.08
CA THR A 68 8.21 10.29 -5.25
C THR A 68 7.21 11.40 -4.89
N LEU A 69 6.78 11.50 -3.63
CA LEU A 69 5.85 12.54 -3.17
C LEU A 69 6.37 13.99 -3.35
N PRO A 70 7.66 14.31 -3.13
CA PRO A 70 8.19 15.65 -3.37
C PRO A 70 7.94 16.19 -4.77
N PHE A 71 8.05 15.35 -5.80
CA PHE A 71 7.74 15.74 -7.18
C PHE A 71 6.27 16.13 -7.34
N LEU A 72 5.37 15.40 -6.66
CA LEU A 72 3.95 15.69 -6.66
C LEU A 72 3.63 16.96 -5.86
N MET A 73 4.31 17.19 -4.74
CA MET A 73 4.18 18.42 -3.96
C MET A 73 4.56 19.64 -4.81
N VAL A 74 5.72 19.62 -5.47
CA VAL A 74 6.16 20.71 -6.37
C VAL A 74 5.17 20.95 -7.51
N TYR A 75 4.63 19.88 -8.10
CA TYR A 75 3.59 19.98 -9.12
C TYR A 75 2.36 20.78 -8.66
N TYR A 76 1.86 20.52 -7.45
CA TYR A 76 0.72 21.26 -6.94
C TYR A 76 1.08 22.67 -6.45
N PHE A 77 2.27 22.88 -5.87
CA PHE A 77 2.74 24.21 -5.44
C PHE A 77 2.93 25.19 -6.60
N ILE A 78 3.34 24.71 -7.80
CA ILE A 78 3.54 25.55 -9.00
C ILE A 78 2.24 25.62 -9.85
N GLY A 79 1.08 25.31 -9.26
CA GLY A 79 -0.21 25.48 -9.91
C GLY A 79 -0.50 24.43 -10.99
N ARG A 80 -0.21 23.16 -10.71
CA ARG A 80 -0.44 22.01 -11.61
C ARG A 80 0.40 22.07 -12.90
N LYS A 81 1.61 22.59 -12.79
CA LYS A 81 2.62 22.58 -13.87
C LYS A 81 3.70 21.56 -13.58
N TRP A 82 3.75 20.52 -14.39
CA TRP A 82 4.72 19.44 -14.33
C TRP A 82 6.01 19.85 -15.05
N ILE A 83 7.07 20.07 -14.29
CA ILE A 83 8.36 20.56 -14.79
C ILE A 83 9.44 19.47 -14.91
N PHE A 84 9.19 18.28 -14.36
CA PHE A 84 10.17 17.18 -14.30
C PHE A 84 10.20 16.30 -15.55
N GLY A 85 9.42 16.63 -16.58
CA GLY A 85 9.34 15.87 -17.83
C GLY A 85 8.51 14.58 -17.74
N ASN A 86 8.18 14.00 -18.90
CA ASN A 86 7.26 12.87 -19.03
C ASN A 86 7.72 11.61 -18.27
N PHE A 87 9.04 11.35 -18.24
CA PHE A 87 9.61 10.19 -17.54
C PHE A 87 9.25 10.21 -16.05
N PHE A 88 9.51 11.31 -15.35
CA PHE A 88 9.19 11.41 -13.92
C PHE A 88 7.68 11.39 -13.65
N CYS A 89 6.85 11.93 -14.56
CA CYS A 89 5.39 11.83 -14.42
C CYS A 89 4.95 10.36 -14.40
N LYS A 90 5.48 9.54 -15.33
CA LYS A 90 5.21 8.10 -15.35
C LYS A 90 5.73 7.39 -14.10
N VAL A 91 6.94 7.72 -13.64
CA VAL A 91 7.54 7.14 -12.43
C VAL A 91 6.71 7.45 -11.17
N THR A 92 6.25 8.69 -10.99
CA THR A 92 5.43 9.07 -9.83
C THR A 92 4.09 8.32 -9.83
N ARG A 93 3.45 8.18 -11.00
CA ARG A 93 2.19 7.41 -11.12
C ARG A 93 2.40 5.92 -10.92
N PHE A 94 3.45 5.36 -11.51
CA PHE A 94 3.84 3.96 -11.33
C PHE A 94 4.14 3.64 -9.86
N SER A 95 4.89 4.51 -9.17
CA SER A 95 5.30 4.30 -7.77
C SER A 95 4.11 4.29 -6.81
N PHE A 96 3.07 5.07 -7.07
CA PHE A 96 1.82 5.03 -6.30
C PHE A 96 1.14 3.66 -6.40
N ASN A 97 0.91 3.18 -7.63
CA ASN A 97 0.28 1.88 -7.87
C ASN A 97 1.14 0.74 -7.32
N LEU A 98 2.45 0.78 -7.57
CA LEU A 98 3.40 -0.20 -7.07
C LEU A 98 3.35 -0.28 -5.55
N ASN A 99 3.34 0.86 -4.85
CA ASN A 99 3.24 0.87 -3.40
C ASN A 99 1.90 0.33 -2.88
N LEU A 100 0.79 0.71 -3.52
CA LEU A 100 -0.54 0.23 -3.15
C LEU A 100 -0.63 -1.29 -3.25
N TYR A 101 -0.29 -1.86 -4.41
CA TYR A 101 -0.40 -3.30 -4.65
C TYR A 101 0.63 -4.10 -3.84
N SER A 102 1.89 -3.63 -3.75
CA SER A 102 2.90 -4.24 -2.89
C SER A 102 2.45 -4.26 -1.44
N SER A 103 1.86 -3.17 -0.94
CA SER A 103 1.37 -3.11 0.43
C SER A 103 0.33 -4.18 0.73
N ILE A 104 -0.63 -4.35 -0.18
CA ILE A 104 -1.68 -5.38 -0.04
C ILE A 104 -1.07 -6.78 -0.09
N GLY A 105 -0.20 -7.05 -1.06
CA GLY A 105 0.47 -8.35 -1.20
C GLY A 105 1.29 -8.74 0.03
N PHE A 106 2.12 -7.82 0.53
CA PHE A 106 2.94 -8.06 1.72
C PHE A 106 2.11 -8.15 3.00
N LEU A 107 1.08 -7.33 3.18
CA LEU A 107 0.14 -7.45 4.31
C LEU A 107 -0.60 -8.79 4.28
N THR A 108 -0.94 -9.31 3.10
CA THR A 108 -1.52 -10.64 2.94
C THR A 108 -0.56 -11.72 3.39
N CYS A 109 0.69 -11.68 2.93
CA CYS A 109 1.72 -12.64 3.35
C CYS A 109 1.95 -12.60 4.87
N ILE A 110 2.01 -11.40 5.46
CA ILE A 110 2.13 -11.20 6.91
C ILE A 110 0.93 -11.81 7.65
N SER A 111 -0.29 -11.60 7.14
CA SER A 111 -1.52 -12.09 7.75
C SER A 111 -1.61 -13.61 7.72
N VAL A 112 -1.29 -14.22 6.57
CA VAL A 112 -1.23 -15.68 6.41
C VAL A 112 -0.15 -16.28 7.30
N TYR A 113 1.03 -15.65 7.38
CA TYR A 113 2.10 -16.10 8.27
C TYR A 113 1.64 -16.13 9.73
N ARG A 114 1.01 -15.06 10.21
CA ARG A 114 0.48 -14.97 11.58
C ARG A 114 -0.62 -16.00 11.82
N TYR A 115 -1.51 -16.21 10.86
CA TYR A 115 -2.55 -17.24 10.93
C TYR A 115 -1.95 -18.64 11.11
N LEU A 116 -1.00 -19.02 10.26
CA LEU A 116 -0.33 -20.32 10.35
C LEU A 116 0.41 -20.50 11.68
N ALA A 117 1.05 -19.44 12.18
CA ALA A 117 1.73 -19.47 13.47
C ALA A 117 0.77 -19.68 14.67
N ILE A 118 -0.44 -19.12 14.61
CA ILE A 118 -1.43 -19.19 15.71
C ILE A 118 -2.25 -20.49 15.69
N VAL A 119 -2.63 -20.95 14.48
CA VAL A 119 -3.56 -22.07 14.29
C VAL A 119 -2.82 -23.41 14.14
N HIS A 120 -1.71 -23.46 13.41
CA HIS A 120 -0.95 -24.69 13.15
C HIS A 120 0.33 -24.77 14.01
N THR A 121 0.20 -24.46 15.30
CA THR A 121 1.18 -24.61 16.40
C THR A 121 2.50 -25.27 16.01
N MET A 122 3.56 -24.47 15.83
CA MET A 122 5.00 -24.82 15.77
C MET A 122 5.47 -25.82 14.70
N ARG A 123 4.71 -26.85 14.31
CA ARG A 123 5.14 -27.92 13.37
C ARG A 123 5.19 -27.46 11.91
N MET A 124 4.38 -26.48 11.51
CA MET A 124 4.40 -25.95 10.13
C MET A 124 5.30 -24.72 9.95
N GLN A 125 5.79 -24.09 11.04
CA GLN A 125 6.69 -22.93 10.97
C GLN A 125 8.04 -23.26 10.31
N GLY A 126 8.51 -24.50 10.45
CA GLY A 126 9.71 -24.98 9.75
C GLY A 126 9.57 -25.03 8.22
N ARG A 127 8.34 -24.94 7.68
CA ARG A 127 8.10 -24.92 6.22
C ARG A 127 8.20 -23.53 5.60
N LEU A 128 8.14 -22.44 6.35
CA LEU A 128 8.33 -21.10 5.80
C LEU A 128 9.74 -20.62 6.13
N THR A 129 10.74 -21.14 5.43
CA THR A 129 12.15 -20.73 5.55
C THR A 129 12.37 -19.33 4.98
N GLY A 130 13.43 -18.64 5.41
CA GLY A 130 13.78 -17.31 4.87
C GLY A 130 13.90 -17.30 3.34
N THR A 131 14.38 -18.40 2.75
CA THR A 131 14.44 -18.61 1.28
C THR A 131 13.07 -18.64 0.63
N ARG A 132 12.07 -19.29 1.24
CA ARG A 132 10.69 -19.29 0.73
C ARG A 132 10.02 -17.94 0.89
N SER A 133 10.23 -17.24 2.01
CA SER A 133 9.74 -15.87 2.20
C SER A 133 10.34 -14.91 1.17
N ALA A 134 11.63 -15.06 0.84
CA ALA A 134 12.29 -14.30 -0.21
C ALA A 134 11.69 -14.61 -1.59
N ALA A 135 11.50 -15.89 -1.93
CA ALA A 135 10.88 -16.30 -3.20
C ALA A 135 9.44 -15.76 -3.35
N ILE A 136 8.63 -15.83 -2.29
CA ILE A 136 7.28 -15.26 -2.27
C ILE A 136 7.36 -13.74 -2.45
N SER A 137 8.32 -13.07 -1.81
CA SER A 137 8.48 -11.61 -1.96
C SER A 137 8.85 -11.22 -3.38
N VAL A 138 9.75 -11.98 -4.03
CA VAL A 138 10.08 -11.80 -5.45
C VAL A 138 8.84 -12.00 -6.32
N LEU A 139 8.06 -13.04 -6.07
CA LEU A 139 6.81 -13.28 -6.81
C LEU A 139 5.82 -12.11 -6.64
N VAL A 140 5.64 -11.61 -5.42
CA VAL A 140 4.81 -10.42 -5.17
C VAL A 140 5.32 -9.23 -5.97
N TRP A 141 6.62 -8.93 -5.91
CA TRP A 141 7.23 -7.83 -6.67
C TRP A 141 7.03 -7.96 -8.18
N VAL A 142 7.15 -9.17 -8.73
CA VAL A 142 6.90 -9.41 -10.17
C VAL A 142 5.44 -9.15 -10.50
N LEU A 143 4.50 -9.72 -9.74
CA LEU A 143 3.06 -9.56 -9.97
C LEU A 143 2.63 -8.10 -9.93
N VAL A 144 3.03 -7.36 -8.89
CA VAL A 144 2.68 -5.94 -8.72
C VAL A 144 3.35 -5.05 -9.76
N THR A 145 4.57 -5.39 -10.21
CA THR A 145 5.24 -4.69 -11.30
C THR A 145 4.51 -4.91 -12.61
N VAL A 146 4.21 -6.16 -12.97
CA VAL A 146 3.46 -6.50 -14.20
C VAL A 146 2.10 -5.82 -14.20
N GLN A 147 1.44 -5.76 -13.04
CA GLN A 147 0.15 -5.08 -12.89
C GLN A 147 0.22 -3.56 -12.97
N SER A 148 1.32 -2.95 -12.50
CA SER A 148 1.51 -1.49 -12.51
C SER A 148 2.13 -0.98 -13.82
N THR A 149 2.75 -1.85 -14.62
CA THR A 149 3.38 -1.54 -15.90
C THR A 149 2.45 -0.95 -16.99
N PRO A 150 1.19 -1.41 -17.15
CA PRO A 150 0.27 -0.88 -18.16
C PRO A 150 0.07 0.62 -18.03
N ASP A 151 0.10 1.13 -16.79
CA ASP A 151 -0.03 2.55 -16.48
C ASP A 151 1.08 3.45 -17.06
N ILE A 152 2.25 2.87 -17.35
CA ILE A 152 3.40 3.56 -17.98
C ILE A 152 3.19 3.74 -19.48
N PHE A 153 2.47 2.82 -20.13
CA PHE A 153 2.28 2.81 -21.58
C PHE A 153 1.22 3.81 -22.06
N PHE A 154 0.30 4.23 -21.18
CA PHE A 154 -0.70 5.22 -21.54
C PHE A 154 -0.14 6.65 -21.47
N PRO A 155 -0.47 7.53 -22.43
CA PRO A 155 -0.04 8.92 -22.42
C PRO A 155 -0.66 9.65 -21.22
N LYS A 156 0.17 10.09 -20.27
CA LYS A 156 -0.23 10.88 -19.09
C LYS A 156 -0.08 12.39 -19.30
N THR A 157 0.33 12.79 -20.50
CA THR A 157 0.53 14.17 -20.96
C THR A 157 -0.11 14.31 -22.35
N ILE A 158 -0.84 15.40 -22.56
CA ILE A 158 -1.46 15.77 -23.84
C ILE A 158 -0.56 16.82 -24.50
N ASP A 159 -0.26 16.67 -25.80
CA ASP A 159 0.53 17.56 -26.67
C ASP A 159 0.85 18.95 -26.08
N GLY A 160 2.07 19.11 -25.56
CA GLY A 160 2.60 20.41 -25.11
C GLY A 160 2.01 20.98 -23.82
N GLN A 161 1.04 20.32 -23.18
CA GLN A 161 0.51 20.76 -21.88
C GLN A 161 1.41 20.28 -20.73
N PRO A 162 1.85 21.18 -19.82
CA PRO A 162 2.67 20.80 -18.67
C PRO A 162 1.82 20.16 -17.57
N LYS A 163 0.88 19.25 -17.88
CA LYS A 163 0.02 18.57 -16.89
C LYS A 163 0.35 17.09 -16.85
N CYS A 164 0.47 16.54 -15.65
CA CYS A 164 0.65 15.11 -15.39
C CYS A 164 -0.67 14.55 -14.87
N PHE A 165 -1.52 14.07 -15.78
CA PHE A 165 -2.84 13.56 -15.40
C PHE A 165 -2.72 12.24 -14.63
N HIS A 166 -3.60 12.04 -13.65
CA HIS A 166 -3.72 10.76 -12.95
C HIS A 166 -4.33 9.69 -13.88
N SER A 167 -5.34 10.10 -14.65
CA SER A 167 -6.05 9.29 -15.62
C SER A 167 -5.69 9.72 -17.05
N THR A 168 -5.58 8.75 -17.95
CA THR A 168 -5.44 8.99 -19.39
C THR A 168 -6.60 9.87 -19.89
N SER A 169 -6.38 10.67 -20.94
CA SER A 169 -7.39 11.54 -21.53
C SER A 169 -8.71 10.81 -21.84
N PHE A 170 -9.82 11.57 -21.75
CA PHE A 170 -11.20 11.08 -21.78
C PHE A 170 -11.57 10.25 -23.03
N GLU A 171 -10.75 10.27 -24.09
CA GLU A 171 -10.99 9.62 -25.38
C GLU A 171 -10.59 8.14 -25.45
N MET A 172 -9.75 7.62 -24.53
CA MET A 172 -9.39 6.18 -24.45
C MET A 172 -9.93 5.48 -23.18
N THR A 173 -10.90 6.12 -22.52
CA THR A 173 -11.40 5.76 -21.18
C THR A 173 -11.98 4.36 -21.10
N GLU A 174 -12.68 3.87 -22.13
CA GLU A 174 -13.43 2.62 -22.02
C GLU A 174 -12.55 1.35 -22.07
N LYS A 175 -11.53 1.32 -22.93
CA LYS A 175 -10.57 0.20 -23.01
C LYS A 175 -9.62 0.21 -21.81
N TYR A 176 -9.18 1.39 -21.37
CA TYR A 176 -8.35 1.55 -20.18
C TYR A 176 -9.13 1.19 -18.90
N LEU A 177 -10.40 1.59 -18.80
CA LEU A 177 -11.26 1.21 -17.68
C LEU A 177 -11.51 -0.29 -17.61
N LYS A 178 -11.88 -0.95 -18.72
CA LYS A 178 -12.10 -2.42 -18.71
C LYS A 178 -10.84 -3.18 -18.33
N TYR A 179 -9.69 -2.78 -18.87
CA TYR A 179 -8.41 -3.38 -18.54
C TYR A 179 -7.99 -3.11 -17.08
N SER A 180 -8.11 -1.86 -16.62
CA SER A 180 -7.83 -1.45 -15.24
C SER A 180 -8.78 -2.13 -14.24
N LEU A 181 -10.06 -2.29 -14.56
CA LEU A 181 -11.04 -3.00 -13.73
C LEU A 181 -10.71 -4.48 -13.61
N VAL A 182 -10.39 -5.17 -14.70
CA VAL A 182 -10.05 -6.60 -14.67
C VAL A 182 -8.81 -6.82 -13.81
N TRP A 183 -7.75 -6.05 -14.06
CA TRP A 183 -6.51 -6.15 -13.28
C TRP A 183 -6.70 -5.71 -11.83
N THR A 184 -7.44 -4.64 -11.56
CA THR A 184 -7.80 -4.21 -10.20
C THR A 184 -8.62 -5.28 -9.49
N ILE A 185 -9.61 -5.90 -10.13
CA ILE A 185 -10.39 -6.97 -9.50
C ILE A 185 -9.49 -8.18 -9.18
N THR A 186 -8.63 -8.60 -10.11
CA THR A 186 -7.77 -9.77 -9.89
C THR A 186 -6.62 -9.50 -8.92
N GLY A 187 -6.05 -8.29 -8.90
CA GLY A 187 -4.89 -7.94 -8.06
C GLY A 187 -5.20 -7.10 -6.82
N PHE A 188 -6.42 -6.59 -6.68
CA PHE A 188 -6.91 -5.89 -5.49
C PHE A 188 -8.01 -6.72 -4.81
N CYS A 189 -9.11 -7.03 -5.50
CA CYS A 189 -10.25 -7.66 -4.82
C CYS A 189 -9.93 -9.07 -4.30
N ILE A 190 -9.24 -9.92 -5.07
CA ILE A 190 -8.88 -11.27 -4.60
C ILE A 190 -7.90 -11.22 -3.41
N PRO A 191 -6.77 -10.50 -3.48
CA PRO A 191 -5.86 -10.38 -2.33
C PRO A 191 -6.52 -9.70 -1.12
N LEU A 192 -7.39 -8.71 -1.35
CA LEU A 192 -8.07 -7.96 -0.29
C LEU A 192 -9.14 -8.80 0.44
N LEU A 193 -9.90 -9.63 -0.29
CA LEU A 193 -10.81 -10.60 0.31
C LEU A 193 -10.05 -11.65 1.13
N ILE A 194 -8.89 -12.10 0.65
CA ILE A 194 -8.02 -13.02 1.40
C ILE A 194 -7.48 -12.33 2.66
N THR A 195 -7.05 -11.07 2.58
CA THR A 195 -6.57 -10.31 3.75
C THR A 195 -7.68 -10.08 4.76
N LEU A 196 -8.85 -9.60 4.34
CA LEU A 196 -9.98 -9.36 5.25
C LEU A 196 -10.46 -10.66 5.90
N GLY A 197 -10.56 -11.75 5.13
CA GLY A 197 -10.93 -13.06 5.66
C GLY A 197 -9.92 -13.58 6.68
N CYS A 198 -8.62 -13.54 6.35
CA CYS A 198 -7.57 -13.97 7.26
C CYS A 198 -7.45 -13.08 8.50
N TYR A 199 -7.50 -11.75 8.34
CA TYR A 199 -7.33 -10.80 9.46
C TYR A 199 -8.55 -10.82 10.39
N GLY A 200 -9.76 -10.92 9.84
CA GLY A 200 -11.00 -11.09 10.60
C GLY A 200 -10.98 -12.38 11.41
N HIS A 201 -10.57 -13.50 10.80
CA HIS A 201 -10.48 -14.78 11.49
C HIS A 201 -9.36 -14.82 12.54
N VAL A 202 -8.18 -14.28 12.25
CA VAL A 202 -7.07 -14.17 13.22
C VAL A 202 -7.49 -13.31 14.42
N THR A 203 -8.14 -12.17 14.17
CA THR A 203 -8.61 -11.28 15.24
C THR A 203 -9.69 -11.96 16.08
N LEU A 204 -10.63 -12.67 15.46
CA LEU A 204 -11.65 -13.45 16.17
C LEU A 204 -11.03 -14.56 17.05
N VAL A 205 -10.04 -15.30 16.53
CA VAL A 205 -9.37 -16.37 17.28
C VAL A 205 -8.56 -15.80 18.44
N LEU A 206 -7.84 -14.68 18.23
CA LEU A 206 -7.09 -14.00 19.29
C LEU A 206 -8.01 -13.40 20.35
N CYS A 207 -9.11 -12.75 19.95
CA CYS A 207 -10.10 -12.23 20.89
C CYS A 207 -10.76 -13.35 21.69
N ARG A 208 -11.15 -14.46 21.05
CA ARG A 208 -11.70 -15.63 21.77
C ARG A 208 -10.70 -16.22 22.76
N ARG A 209 -9.43 -16.40 22.37
CA ARG A 209 -8.38 -16.89 23.28
C ARG A 209 -8.14 -15.93 24.46
N ASN A 210 -8.05 -14.62 24.20
CA ASN A 210 -7.89 -13.63 25.27
C ASN A 210 -9.09 -13.58 26.22
N THR A 211 -10.32 -13.71 25.71
CA THR A 211 -11.52 -13.77 26.56
C THR A 211 -11.50 -15.01 27.45
N ILE A 212 -11.16 -16.18 26.89
CA ILE A 212 -11.06 -17.44 27.65
C ILE A 212 -9.95 -17.34 28.72
N GLU A 213 -8.76 -16.82 28.40
CA GLU A 213 -7.70 -16.60 29.39
C GLU A 213 -8.12 -15.65 30.50
N LYS A 214 -8.80 -14.55 30.17
CA LYS A 214 -9.31 -13.61 31.18
C LYS A 214 -10.33 -14.28 32.10
N THR A 215 -11.27 -15.05 31.56
CA THR A 215 -12.27 -15.79 32.36
C THR A 215 -11.61 -16.84 33.26
N LEU A 216 -10.59 -17.55 32.78
CA LEU A 216 -9.83 -18.51 33.58
C LEU A 216 -9.04 -17.82 34.71
N ARG A 217 -8.38 -16.70 34.42
CA ARG A 217 -7.67 -15.90 35.45
C ARG A 217 -8.62 -15.33 36.50
N GLN A 218 -9.82 -14.92 36.12
CA GLN A 218 -10.82 -14.39 37.06
C GLN A 218 -11.37 -15.50 37.98
N LYS A 219 -11.58 -16.71 37.44
CA LYS A 219 -11.96 -17.88 38.25
C LYS A 219 -10.86 -18.33 39.22
N SER A 220 -9.58 -18.22 38.85
CA SER A 220 -8.47 -18.55 39.76
C SER A 220 -8.26 -17.53 40.88
N VAL A 221 -8.73 -16.29 40.73
CA VAL A 221 -8.58 -15.23 41.76
C VAL A 221 -9.80 -15.13 42.67
N GLY A 222 -11.00 -15.48 42.21
CA GLY A 222 -12.24 -15.50 43.02
C GLY A 222 -12.53 -16.81 43.74
N GLY A 223 -11.61 -17.79 43.69
CA GLY A 223 -11.72 -19.09 44.35
C GLY A 223 -10.76 -19.27 45.53
N SER A 224 -10.15 -18.19 46.02
CA SER A 224 -9.42 -18.10 47.30
C SER A 224 -10.18 -17.20 48.25
#